data_AF-A0A542GCR3-F1
#
_entry.id   AF-A0A542GCR3-F1
#
_cell.length_a   1.000
_cell.length_b   1.000
_cell.length_c   1.000
_cell.angle_alpha   90.00
_cell.angle_beta   90.00
_cell.angle_gamma   90.00
#
_symmetry.space_group_name_H-M   'P 1'
#
loop_
_entity.id
_entity.type
_entity.pdbx_description
1 polymer ?
#
loop_
_entity_poly.entity_id
_entity_poly.type
_entity_poly.pdbx_seq_one_letter_code
_entity_poly.pdbx_strand_id
1 'polypeptide(L)'
;MLRRSETLSRFPGHYDVMVGGAVEVGESYEEAAARELSEELGVRVLVRFMFKFLCREGISPVWFGVHEAVVTEPLIPDPGEIAWWGWTTEAELCEVVDHLLFVPGGREALRRYLQFESGPASEEVSPRRSADVSADCDAVGLIPWNLLVIDKALRAGWAADTCSPDDLARAGWQPGNPAWGHCDITALIVNDIFGGDLMVGEVHCGGEQHGFHWWNRLPSGVELDLTREQFRDGQTVTAARVVKRPPGPLPRRWEEYLLLRERVIEHLGHLPEPA
;
A
#
# COMPACT_ATOMS: atom_id res chain seq x y z
N MET A 1 -9.90 10.52 -15.76
CA MET A 1 -9.74 9.06 -15.70
C MET A 1 -9.96 8.47 -17.07
N LEU A 2 -9.23 7.42 -17.43
CA LEU A 2 -9.42 6.68 -18.67
C LEU A 2 -9.46 5.17 -18.42
N ARG A 3 -9.96 4.43 -19.40
CA ARG A 3 -9.84 2.98 -19.52
C ARG A 3 -9.07 2.67 -20.80
N ARG A 4 -7.97 1.94 -20.64
CA ARG A 4 -7.08 1.50 -21.70
C ARG A 4 -7.82 0.62 -22.70
N SER A 5 -7.46 0.74 -23.97
CA SER A 5 -7.97 -0.12 -25.03
C SER A 5 -7.68 -1.60 -24.77
N GLU A 6 -8.60 -2.47 -25.16
CA GLU A 6 -8.46 -3.92 -25.04
C GLU A 6 -7.37 -4.48 -25.97
N THR A 7 -6.95 -3.71 -26.98
CA THR A 7 -5.95 -4.12 -27.96
C THR A 7 -4.51 -3.93 -27.49
N LEU A 8 -4.31 -3.30 -26.34
CA LEU A 8 -2.97 -2.98 -25.85
C LEU A 8 -2.25 -4.20 -25.28
N SER A 9 -0.96 -4.29 -25.55
CA SER A 9 -0.12 -5.38 -25.06
C SER A 9 0.10 -5.35 -23.55
N ARG A 10 -0.11 -4.19 -22.91
CA ARG A 10 0.09 -3.98 -21.47
C ARG A 10 -1.17 -3.40 -20.85
N PHE A 11 -1.67 -4.11 -19.84
CA PHE A 11 -2.84 -3.73 -19.06
C PHE A 11 -4.08 -3.39 -19.92
N PRO A 12 -4.50 -4.26 -20.86
CA PRO A 12 -5.71 -4.04 -21.64
C PRO A 12 -6.93 -3.92 -20.71
N GLY A 13 -7.84 -3.00 -21.03
CA GLY A 13 -9.06 -2.77 -20.26
C GLY A 13 -8.88 -2.19 -18.85
N HIS A 14 -7.64 -1.93 -18.42
CA HIS A 14 -7.37 -1.34 -17.11
C HIS A 14 -7.69 0.16 -17.10
N TYR A 15 -8.10 0.65 -15.93
CA TYR A 15 -8.25 2.08 -15.68
C TYR A 15 -6.89 2.73 -15.39
N ASP A 16 -6.76 3.98 -15.79
CA ASP A 16 -5.59 4.81 -15.49
C ASP A 16 -6.02 6.27 -15.21
N VAL A 17 -5.16 7.00 -14.51
CA VAL A 17 -5.21 8.45 -14.36
C VAL A 17 -4.17 9.16 -15.21
N MET A 18 -3.17 8.42 -15.70
CA MET A 18 -2.12 8.95 -16.56
C MET A 18 -2.38 8.61 -18.02
N VAL A 19 -1.90 9.51 -18.88
CA VAL A 19 -1.69 9.32 -20.31
C VAL A 19 -0.18 9.33 -20.51
N GLY A 20 0.36 8.45 -21.34
CA GLY A 20 1.81 8.35 -21.46
C GLY A 20 2.30 6.99 -21.95
N GLY A 21 3.50 7.03 -22.53
CA GLY A 21 4.20 5.89 -23.06
C GLY A 21 5.69 5.90 -22.74
N ALA A 22 6.45 5.13 -23.51
CA ALA A 22 7.87 4.96 -23.28
C ALA A 22 8.66 6.21 -23.70
N VAL A 23 9.72 6.50 -22.96
CA VAL A 23 10.68 7.55 -23.32
C VAL A 23 11.67 6.97 -24.32
N GLU A 24 11.81 7.64 -25.47
CA GLU A 24 12.73 7.24 -26.53
C GLU A 24 14.19 7.58 -26.21
N VAL A 25 15.13 6.97 -26.93
CA VAL A 25 16.57 7.22 -26.73
C VAL A 25 16.88 8.69 -27.06
N GLY A 26 17.32 9.44 -26.05
CA GLY A 26 17.66 10.86 -26.17
C GLY A 26 16.48 11.81 -25.92
N GLU A 27 15.29 11.27 -25.67
CA GLU A 27 14.10 12.02 -25.27
C GLU A 27 14.12 12.24 -23.74
N SER A 28 13.76 13.44 -23.30
CA SER A 28 13.50 13.72 -21.88
C SER A 28 12.11 13.24 -21.48
N TYR A 29 11.85 13.06 -20.17
CA TYR A 29 10.50 12.71 -19.71
C TYR A 29 9.46 13.79 -20.05
N GLU A 30 9.87 15.06 -20.12
CA GLU A 30 8.99 16.17 -20.44
C GLU A 30 8.58 16.13 -21.92
N GLU A 31 9.54 15.91 -22.82
CA GLU A 31 9.29 15.73 -24.25
C GLU A 31 8.38 14.54 -24.52
N ALA A 32 8.65 13.40 -23.86
CA ALA A 32 7.81 12.21 -23.96
C ALA A 32 6.38 12.49 -23.47
N ALA A 33 6.22 13.13 -22.30
CA ALA A 33 4.89 13.45 -21.77
C ALA A 33 4.10 14.37 -22.71
N ALA A 34 4.74 15.40 -23.28
CA ALA A 34 4.10 16.31 -24.23
C ALA A 34 3.74 15.62 -25.56
N ARG A 35 4.59 14.71 -26.06
CA ARG A 35 4.34 13.91 -27.27
C ARG A 35 3.14 12.99 -27.05
N GLU A 36 3.16 12.19 -25.99
CA GLU A 36 2.13 11.20 -25.68
C GLU A 36 0.78 11.86 -25.43
N LEU A 37 0.74 13.03 -24.77
CA LEU A 37 -0.49 13.80 -24.62
C LEU A 37 -1.09 14.22 -25.97
N SER A 38 -0.24 14.55 -26.94
CA SER A 38 -0.68 14.87 -28.30
C SER A 38 -1.09 13.64 -29.10
N GLU A 39 -0.46 12.48 -28.89
CA GLU A 39 -0.73 11.23 -29.60
C GLU A 39 -2.02 10.58 -29.07
N GLU A 40 -2.12 10.42 -27.75
CA GLU A 40 -3.23 9.71 -27.11
C GLU A 40 -4.48 10.58 -26.93
N LEU A 41 -4.36 11.89 -26.70
CA LEU A 41 -5.49 12.79 -26.41
C LEU A 41 -5.71 13.90 -27.44
N GLY A 42 -4.80 14.06 -28.41
CA GLY A 42 -4.93 15.07 -29.45
C GLY A 42 -4.72 16.52 -28.99
N VAL A 43 -4.11 16.74 -27.81
CA VAL A 43 -3.91 18.08 -27.23
C VAL A 43 -2.44 18.44 -27.08
N ARG A 44 -2.11 19.73 -27.21
CA ARG A 44 -0.75 20.26 -27.09
C ARG A 44 -0.72 21.37 -26.05
N VAL A 45 -0.50 20.99 -24.80
CA VAL A 45 -0.40 21.91 -23.67
C VAL A 45 0.95 21.76 -22.97
N LEU A 46 1.32 22.75 -22.17
CA LEU A 46 2.52 22.67 -21.34
C LEU A 46 2.33 21.63 -20.25
N VAL A 47 3.38 20.85 -20.03
CA VAL A 47 3.46 19.86 -18.97
C VAL A 47 4.40 20.37 -17.88
N ARG A 48 4.03 20.21 -16.61
CA ARG A 48 4.86 20.60 -15.47
C ARG A 48 5.38 19.35 -14.79
N PHE A 49 6.70 19.21 -14.66
CA PHE A 49 7.30 18.09 -13.94
C PHE A 49 6.91 18.12 -12.47
N MET A 50 6.48 16.97 -11.95
CA MET A 50 6.08 16.81 -10.55
C MET A 50 7.13 16.00 -9.80
N PHE A 51 7.34 14.75 -10.21
CA PHE A 51 8.27 13.84 -9.55
C PHE A 51 8.63 12.64 -10.42
N LYS A 52 9.66 11.92 -9.99
CA LYS A 52 10.10 10.66 -10.61
C LYS A 52 10.05 9.54 -9.58
N PHE A 53 9.57 8.36 -9.96
CA PHE A 53 9.57 7.19 -9.08
C PHE A 53 9.75 5.87 -9.83
N LEU A 54 10.22 4.85 -9.10
CA LEU A 54 10.34 3.48 -9.59
C LEU A 54 9.10 2.69 -9.13
N CYS A 55 8.21 2.38 -10.07
CA CYS A 55 7.15 1.42 -9.82
C CYS A 55 7.74 0.02 -9.88
N ARG A 56 7.51 -0.79 -8.85
CA ARG A 56 7.98 -2.19 -8.79
C ARG A 56 6.85 -3.19 -9.04
N GLU A 57 5.61 -2.73 -9.06
CA GLU A 57 4.43 -3.55 -9.32
C GLU A 57 4.09 -3.59 -10.81
N GLY A 58 3.41 -4.64 -11.26
CA GLY A 58 3.05 -4.87 -12.66
C GLY A 58 3.94 -5.90 -13.35
N ILE A 59 4.19 -5.72 -14.64
CA ILE A 59 4.92 -6.69 -15.48
C ILE A 59 6.41 -6.75 -15.10
N SER A 60 7.02 -5.59 -14.85
CA SER A 60 8.42 -5.44 -14.47
C SER A 60 8.64 -4.06 -13.84
N PRO A 61 9.70 -3.87 -13.03
CA PRO A 61 10.01 -2.54 -12.50
C PRO A 61 10.24 -1.51 -13.61
N VAL A 62 9.64 -0.33 -13.49
CA VAL A 62 9.71 0.74 -14.50
C VAL A 62 9.78 2.11 -13.82
N TRP A 63 10.60 3.00 -14.39
CA TRP A 63 10.71 4.38 -13.95
C TRP A 63 9.65 5.25 -14.63
N PHE A 64 8.87 5.97 -13.82
CA PHE A 64 7.92 6.98 -14.26
C PHE A 64 8.46 8.39 -13.99
N GLY A 65 8.37 9.29 -14.97
CA GLY A 65 8.51 10.73 -14.78
C GLY A 65 7.13 11.37 -14.92
N VAL A 66 6.52 11.75 -13.79
CA VAL A 66 5.16 12.24 -13.75
C VAL A 66 5.14 13.75 -14.01
N HIS A 67 4.26 14.15 -14.91
CA HIS A 67 3.99 15.55 -15.22
C HIS A 67 2.49 15.81 -15.09
N GLU A 68 2.12 17.04 -14.73
CA GLU A 68 0.74 17.50 -14.79
C GLU A 68 0.52 18.41 -16.00
N ALA A 69 -0.72 18.49 -16.44
CA ALA A 69 -1.14 19.46 -17.45
C ALA A 69 -2.59 19.89 -17.19
N VAL A 70 -2.86 21.18 -17.41
CA VAL A 70 -4.23 21.72 -17.38
C VAL A 70 -4.75 21.76 -18.80
N VAL A 71 -5.78 20.97 -19.09
CA VAL A 71 -6.40 20.90 -20.42
C VAL A 71 -7.79 21.53 -20.36
N THR A 72 -7.96 22.63 -21.09
CA THR A 72 -9.27 23.30 -21.28
C THR A 72 -9.84 23.10 -22.67
N GLU A 73 -9.08 22.44 -23.55
CA GLU A 73 -9.44 22.20 -24.95
C GLU A 73 -10.18 20.85 -25.09
N PRO A 74 -11.00 20.67 -26.15
CA PRO A 74 -11.64 19.39 -26.43
C PRO A 74 -10.60 18.27 -26.65
N LEU A 75 -10.82 17.13 -26.00
CA LEU A 75 -9.98 15.94 -26.18
C LEU A 75 -10.42 15.15 -27.42
N ILE A 76 -9.45 14.61 -28.15
CA ILE A 76 -9.66 13.64 -29.24
C ILE A 76 -8.85 12.39 -28.90
N PRO A 77 -9.38 11.51 -28.03
CA PRO A 77 -8.64 10.31 -27.64
C PRO A 77 -8.47 9.34 -28.81
N ASP A 78 -7.28 8.75 -28.92
CA ASP A 78 -7.04 7.66 -29.86
C ASP A 78 -7.78 6.40 -29.38
N PRO A 79 -8.75 5.85 -30.15
CA PRO A 79 -9.45 4.62 -29.77
C PRO A 79 -8.54 3.39 -29.71
N GLY A 80 -7.35 3.43 -30.32
CA GLY A 80 -6.33 2.39 -30.21
C GLY A 80 -5.69 2.30 -28.83
N GLU A 81 -5.65 3.43 -28.11
CA GLU A 81 -5.04 3.56 -26.77
C GLU A 81 -6.11 3.66 -25.66
N ILE A 82 -7.21 4.36 -25.93
CA ILE A 82 -8.22 4.72 -24.92
C ILE A 82 -9.61 4.23 -25.35
N ALA A 83 -10.12 3.21 -24.67
CA ALA A 83 -11.46 2.67 -24.92
C ALA A 83 -12.58 3.53 -24.29
N TRP A 84 -12.29 4.22 -23.19
CA TRP A 84 -13.24 5.10 -22.51
C TRP A 84 -12.50 6.16 -21.71
N TRP A 85 -13.10 7.34 -21.54
CA TRP A 85 -12.57 8.37 -20.67
C TRP A 85 -13.70 9.21 -20.06
N GLY A 86 -13.38 9.85 -18.95
CA GLY A 86 -14.29 10.76 -18.26
C GLY A 86 -13.57 11.69 -17.30
N TRP A 87 -14.13 12.89 -17.16
CA TRP A 87 -13.78 13.81 -16.07
C TRP A 87 -14.30 13.26 -14.76
N THR A 88 -13.50 13.42 -13.71
CA THR A 88 -13.80 12.95 -12.37
C THR A 88 -13.03 13.80 -11.37
N THR A 89 -13.54 13.92 -10.17
CA THR A 89 -12.89 14.64 -9.08
C THR A 89 -11.81 13.78 -8.42
N GLU A 90 -10.90 14.42 -7.67
CA GLU A 90 -9.91 13.70 -6.87
C GLU A 90 -10.56 12.78 -5.83
N ALA A 91 -11.68 13.20 -5.23
CA ALA A 91 -12.44 12.41 -4.27
C ALA A 91 -13.00 11.12 -4.90
N GLU A 92 -13.68 11.24 -6.04
CA GLU A 92 -14.19 10.09 -6.79
C GLU A 92 -13.06 9.15 -7.24
N LEU A 93 -11.92 9.71 -7.68
CA LEU A 93 -10.73 8.93 -8.02
C LEU A 93 -10.22 8.11 -6.83
N CYS A 94 -10.16 8.71 -5.64
CA CYS A 94 -9.75 8.01 -4.42
C CYS A 94 -10.69 6.86 -4.07
N GLU A 95 -12.00 7.02 -4.31
CA GLU A 95 -12.98 5.95 -4.08
C GLU A 95 -12.79 4.78 -5.05
N VAL A 96 -12.48 5.05 -6.32
CA VAL A 96 -12.47 3.98 -7.35
C VAL A 96 -11.10 3.34 -7.58
N VAL A 97 -9.98 4.01 -7.25
CA VAL A 97 -8.63 3.56 -7.62
C VAL A 97 -8.23 2.20 -7.04
N ASP A 98 -8.78 1.87 -5.87
CA ASP A 98 -8.51 0.60 -5.17
C ASP A 98 -9.56 -0.49 -5.48
N HIS A 99 -10.68 -0.14 -6.11
CA HIS A 99 -11.76 -1.07 -6.44
C HIS A 99 -11.80 -1.44 -7.93
N LEU A 100 -11.36 -0.55 -8.81
CA LEU A 100 -11.25 -0.81 -10.24
C LEU A 100 -9.91 -1.47 -10.57
N LEU A 101 -9.91 -2.16 -11.72
CA LEU A 101 -8.71 -2.79 -12.28
C LEU A 101 -7.77 -1.69 -12.82
N PHE A 102 -6.95 -1.12 -11.94
CA PHE A 102 -6.08 0.01 -12.26
C PHE A 102 -4.69 -0.42 -12.72
N VAL A 103 -4.08 0.35 -13.61
CA VAL A 103 -2.65 0.21 -13.92
C VAL A 103 -1.85 0.47 -12.65
N PRO A 104 -0.93 -0.45 -12.23
CA PRO A 104 -0.19 -0.29 -10.99
C PRO A 104 0.61 1.02 -10.91
N GLY A 105 1.23 1.41 -12.03
CA GLY A 105 1.93 2.70 -12.15
C GLY A 105 0.98 3.90 -11.98
N GLY A 106 -0.17 3.88 -12.63
CA GLY A 106 -1.24 4.90 -12.49
C GLY A 106 -1.71 5.08 -11.05
N ARG A 107 -2.00 3.97 -10.37
CA ARG A 107 -2.43 3.96 -8.97
C ARG A 107 -1.37 4.55 -8.04
N GLU A 108 -0.12 4.13 -8.17
CA GLU A 108 0.97 4.67 -7.36
C GLU A 108 1.25 6.14 -7.66
N ALA A 109 1.17 6.56 -8.93
CA ALA A 109 1.31 7.96 -9.34
C ALA A 109 0.23 8.84 -8.70
N LEU A 110 -1.04 8.41 -8.73
CA LEU A 110 -2.14 9.14 -8.10
C LEU A 110 -1.89 9.34 -6.60
N ARG A 111 -1.52 8.27 -5.89
CA ARG A 111 -1.26 8.32 -4.44
C ARG A 111 -0.14 9.30 -4.09
N ARG A 112 0.92 9.34 -4.91
CA ARG A 112 2.03 10.30 -4.74
C ARG A 112 1.62 11.73 -5.09
N TYR A 113 0.84 11.91 -6.14
CA TYR A 113 0.35 13.23 -6.56
C TYR A 113 -0.49 13.88 -5.46
N LEU A 114 -1.41 13.14 -4.85
CA LEU A 114 -2.24 13.64 -3.75
C LEU A 114 -1.42 14.00 -2.50
N GLN A 115 -0.33 13.26 -2.23
CA GLN A 115 0.61 13.60 -1.17
C GLN A 115 1.44 14.84 -1.49
N PHE A 116 1.75 15.08 -2.76
CA PHE A 116 2.51 16.24 -3.21
C PHE A 116 1.69 17.54 -3.08
N GLU A 117 0.43 17.52 -3.49
CA GLU A 117 -0.50 18.67 -3.36
C GLU A 117 -0.90 18.95 -1.90
N SER A 118 -0.87 17.94 -1.03
CA SER A 118 -1.12 18.10 0.41
C SER A 118 0.07 18.68 1.20
N GLY A 119 1.22 18.90 0.55
CA GLY A 119 2.38 19.55 1.15
C GLY A 119 2.27 21.09 1.13
N PRO A 120 2.86 21.82 2.08
CA PRO A 120 2.80 23.27 2.06
C PRO A 120 3.49 23.80 0.79
N ALA A 121 2.78 24.67 0.05
CA ALA A 121 3.33 25.41 -1.08
C ALA A 121 4.66 26.07 -0.68
N SER A 122 5.70 25.79 -1.45
CA SER A 122 7.07 26.20 -1.22
C SER A 122 7.23 27.69 -0.95
N GLU A 123 7.73 28.05 0.24
CA GLU A 123 8.57 29.24 0.41
C GLU A 123 10.04 28.82 0.48
N GLU A 124 10.86 29.48 -0.34
CA GLU A 124 12.32 29.40 -0.33
C GLU A 124 12.88 29.63 1.07
N VAL A 125 13.76 28.73 1.58
CA VAL A 125 14.54 29.04 2.79
C VAL A 125 16.00 28.57 2.70
N SER A 126 16.86 29.58 2.63
CA SER A 126 18.29 29.58 2.98
C SER A 126 18.51 29.25 4.47
N PRO A 127 19.64 28.64 4.89
CA PRO A 127 19.69 27.93 6.16
C PRO A 127 20.09 28.84 7.33
N ARG A 128 19.23 29.00 8.36
CA ARG A 128 19.65 29.33 9.73
C ARG A 128 18.76 28.74 10.83
N ARG A 129 19.42 27.92 11.66
CA ARG A 129 19.35 27.75 13.14
C ARG A 129 18.00 27.64 13.87
N SER A 130 17.80 26.44 14.43
CA SER A 130 17.38 26.12 15.81
C SER A 130 16.82 27.26 16.68
N ALA A 131 15.55 27.17 17.09
CA ALA A 131 15.13 26.64 18.38
C ALA A 131 13.61 26.83 18.61
N ASP A 132 13.09 25.95 19.45
CA ASP A 132 11.87 26.01 20.26
C ASP A 132 10.51 25.53 19.74
N VAL A 133 9.93 24.75 20.67
CA VAL A 133 8.72 23.95 20.68
C VAL A 133 7.54 24.84 21.06
N SER A 134 6.43 24.73 20.32
CA SER A 134 5.09 24.92 20.86
C SER A 134 4.14 24.06 20.06
N ALA A 135 3.49 23.13 20.75
CA ALA A 135 2.39 22.34 20.23
C ALA A 135 1.20 23.24 19.94
N ASP A 136 0.67 23.14 18.73
CA ASP A 136 -0.75 23.28 18.46
C ASP A 136 -1.16 22.03 17.68
N CYS A 137 -1.77 21.11 18.41
CA CYS A 137 -2.59 20.06 17.83
C CYS A 137 -3.85 20.74 17.30
N ASP A 138 -4.16 20.55 16.02
CA ASP A 138 -5.47 20.12 15.55
C ASP A 138 -5.49 20.05 14.02
N ALA A 139 -6.04 18.94 13.50
CA ALA A 139 -6.17 18.51 12.11
C ALA A 139 -5.03 17.63 11.55
N VAL A 140 -4.84 16.43 12.14
CA VAL A 140 -4.20 15.30 11.44
C VAL A 140 -5.14 14.87 10.31
N GLY A 141 -4.86 15.32 9.09
CA GLY A 141 -5.42 14.74 7.88
C GLY A 141 -5.02 13.26 7.82
N LEU A 142 -5.95 12.39 8.16
CA LEU A 142 -5.82 10.93 8.11
C LEU A 142 -5.52 10.52 6.67
N ILE A 143 -4.26 10.22 6.35
CA ILE A 143 -3.93 9.48 5.13
C ILE A 143 -4.65 8.12 5.27
N PRO A 144 -5.56 7.73 4.37
CA PRO A 144 -6.16 6.41 4.41
C PRO A 144 -5.04 5.38 4.23
N TRP A 145 -4.84 4.49 5.21
CA TRP A 145 -3.87 3.42 5.05
C TRP A 145 -4.37 2.42 4.01
N ASN A 146 -3.55 2.15 3.00
CA ASN A 146 -3.75 0.98 2.16
C ASN A 146 -2.98 -0.23 2.74
N LEU A 147 -3.29 -1.41 2.23
CA LEU A 147 -2.71 -2.66 2.73
C LEU A 147 -1.18 -2.71 2.61
N LEU A 148 -0.59 -2.06 1.60
CA LEU A 148 0.86 -2.01 1.43
C LEU A 148 1.55 -1.18 2.53
N VAL A 149 0.93 -0.06 2.93
CA VAL A 149 1.44 0.77 4.02
C VAL A 149 1.34 0.02 5.36
N ILE A 150 0.24 -0.68 5.59
CA ILE A 150 0.05 -1.51 6.79
C ILE A 150 1.05 -2.67 6.82
N ASP A 151 1.24 -3.39 5.71
CA ASP A 151 2.22 -4.48 5.60
C ASP A 151 3.65 -3.99 5.89
N LYS A 152 4.04 -2.84 5.33
CA LYS A 152 5.35 -2.22 5.61
C LYS A 152 5.53 -1.85 7.09
N ALA A 153 4.51 -1.25 7.71
CA ALA A 153 4.56 -0.87 9.11
C ALA A 153 4.67 -2.09 10.04
N LEU A 154 3.89 -3.15 9.76
CA LEU A 154 3.98 -4.41 10.50
C LEU A 154 5.37 -5.04 10.37
N ARG A 155 5.90 -5.13 9.16
CA ARG A 155 7.25 -5.66 8.88
C ARG A 155 8.35 -4.89 9.61
N ALA A 156 8.23 -3.57 9.68
CA ALA A 156 9.18 -2.73 10.40
C ALA A 156 9.12 -2.91 11.92
N GLY A 157 7.96 -3.32 12.45
CA GLY A 157 7.76 -3.57 13.88
C GLY A 157 8.20 -4.95 14.37
N TRP A 158 8.34 -5.92 13.47
CA TRP A 158 8.76 -7.29 13.81
C TRP A 158 10.24 -7.36 14.19
N ALA A 159 10.50 -7.90 15.38
CA ALA A 159 11.83 -8.18 15.89
C ALA A 159 11.78 -9.32 16.91
N ALA A 160 12.94 -9.69 17.47
CA ALA A 160 13.05 -10.78 18.44
C ALA A 160 12.23 -10.54 19.72
N ASP A 161 12.07 -9.29 20.16
CA ASP A 161 11.31 -8.90 21.35
C ASP A 161 9.80 -8.85 21.13
N THR A 162 9.33 -8.85 19.88
CA THR A 162 7.92 -9.00 19.52
C THR A 162 7.61 -10.40 18.99
N CYS A 163 8.59 -11.30 18.92
CA CYS A 163 8.42 -12.69 18.50
C CYS A 163 7.79 -13.52 19.63
N SER A 164 6.95 -14.49 19.28
CA SER A 164 6.41 -15.46 20.23
C SER A 164 7.54 -16.17 20.98
N PRO A 165 7.51 -16.24 22.32
CA PRO A 165 8.53 -16.95 23.09
C PRO A 165 8.71 -18.42 22.66
N ASP A 166 7.62 -19.09 22.29
CA ASP A 166 7.65 -20.49 21.85
C ASP A 166 8.36 -20.63 20.48
N ASP A 167 8.10 -19.71 19.56
CA ASP A 167 8.72 -19.70 18.22
C ASP A 167 10.18 -19.22 18.28
N LEU A 168 10.46 -18.25 19.15
CA LEU A 168 11.81 -17.77 19.46
C LEU A 168 12.65 -18.91 20.06
N ALA A 169 12.10 -19.69 20.98
CA ALA A 169 12.78 -20.86 21.55
C ALA A 169 12.99 -21.99 20.52
N ARG A 170 12.07 -22.15 19.57
CA ARG A 170 12.12 -23.23 18.57
C ARG A 170 13.21 -23.01 17.51
N ALA A 171 13.31 -21.81 16.95
CA ALA A 171 14.22 -21.55 15.82
C ALA A 171 14.93 -20.19 15.89
N GLY A 172 14.58 -19.34 16.85
CA GLY A 172 15.05 -17.95 16.90
C GLY A 172 14.38 -17.07 15.85
N TRP A 173 14.21 -15.79 16.16
CA TRP A 173 13.82 -14.80 15.17
C TRP A 173 15.04 -14.37 14.36
N GLN A 174 14.88 -14.21 13.05
CA GLN A 174 15.95 -13.81 12.13
C GLN A 174 15.44 -12.75 11.15
N PRO A 175 16.26 -11.74 10.80
CA PRO A 175 15.87 -10.73 9.79
C PRO A 175 15.51 -11.33 8.43
N GLY A 176 16.07 -12.50 8.10
CA GLY A 176 15.75 -13.22 6.87
C GLY A 176 14.33 -13.80 6.83
N ASN A 177 13.71 -14.04 7.99
CA ASN A 177 12.33 -14.51 8.12
C ASN A 177 11.58 -13.66 9.17
N PRO A 178 11.27 -12.39 8.85
CA PRO A 178 10.87 -11.43 9.87
C PRO A 178 9.46 -11.69 10.42
N ALA A 179 8.60 -12.41 9.69
CA ALA A 179 7.25 -12.78 10.12
C ALA A 179 7.21 -13.94 11.15
N TRP A 180 8.35 -14.59 11.42
CA TRP A 180 8.42 -15.77 12.28
C TRP A 180 7.97 -15.48 13.71
N GLY A 181 6.87 -16.12 14.14
CA GLY A 181 6.33 -16.00 15.49
C GLY A 181 5.50 -14.74 15.74
N HIS A 182 5.03 -14.07 14.69
CA HIS A 182 4.24 -12.82 14.80
C HIS A 182 2.77 -12.95 14.38
N CYS A 183 2.30 -14.15 13.99
CA CYS A 183 0.96 -14.33 13.40
C CYS A 183 -0.19 -13.86 14.28
N ASP A 184 -0.19 -14.19 15.56
CA ASP A 184 -1.21 -13.86 16.55
C ASP A 184 -1.31 -12.34 16.78
N ILE A 185 -0.22 -11.69 17.18
CA ILE A 185 -0.23 -10.26 17.51
C ILE A 185 -0.42 -9.39 16.26
N THR A 186 0.04 -9.85 15.08
CA THR A 186 -0.26 -9.22 13.79
C THR A 186 -1.73 -9.35 13.44
N ALA A 187 -2.32 -10.53 13.63
CA ALA A 187 -3.73 -10.74 13.34
C ALA A 187 -4.63 -9.84 14.19
N LEU A 188 -4.26 -9.56 15.45
CA LEU A 188 -4.99 -8.62 16.30
C LEU A 188 -4.95 -7.19 15.78
N ILE A 189 -3.78 -6.70 15.35
CA ILE A 189 -3.66 -5.34 14.79
C ILE A 189 -4.48 -5.21 13.51
N VAL A 190 -4.41 -6.20 12.63
CA VAL A 190 -5.24 -6.23 11.41
C VAL A 190 -6.73 -6.25 11.77
N ASN A 191 -7.11 -6.98 12.81
CA ASN A 191 -8.49 -7.01 13.31
C ASN A 191 -8.92 -5.68 13.95
N ASP A 192 -8.02 -4.95 14.61
CA ASP A 192 -8.31 -3.60 15.12
C ASP A 192 -8.62 -2.62 13.98
N ILE A 193 -7.92 -2.75 12.86
CA ILE A 193 -8.06 -1.86 11.69
C ILE A 193 -9.31 -2.20 10.87
N PHE A 194 -9.52 -3.48 10.56
CA PHE A 194 -10.53 -3.90 9.58
C PHE A 194 -11.73 -4.64 10.19
N GLY A 195 -11.68 -5.00 11.46
CA GLY A 195 -12.63 -5.92 12.07
C GLY A 195 -12.59 -7.31 11.42
N GLY A 196 -13.76 -7.95 11.32
CA GLY A 196 -13.91 -9.30 10.78
C GLY A 196 -13.61 -10.40 11.78
N ASP A 197 -13.38 -11.60 11.26
CA ASP A 197 -13.16 -12.82 12.02
C ASP A 197 -11.66 -13.08 12.23
N LEU A 198 -11.27 -13.43 13.47
CA LEU A 198 -9.97 -14.05 13.71
C LEU A 198 -10.05 -15.53 13.32
N MET A 199 -9.16 -15.95 12.43
CA MET A 199 -9.03 -17.32 11.99
C MET A 199 -7.83 -17.97 12.71
N VAL A 200 -7.98 -19.23 13.11
CA VAL A 200 -6.88 -20.03 13.65
C VAL A 200 -6.83 -21.40 12.99
N GLY A 201 -5.63 -21.86 12.65
CA GLY A 201 -5.35 -23.19 12.12
C GLY A 201 -4.17 -23.83 12.83
N GLU A 202 -4.05 -25.15 12.75
CA GLU A 202 -2.93 -25.87 13.35
C GLU A 202 -1.73 -25.89 12.40
N VAL A 203 -0.53 -25.60 12.90
CA VAL A 203 0.71 -25.68 12.13
C VAL A 203 1.30 -27.08 12.29
N HIS A 204 1.52 -27.78 11.18
CA HIS A 204 2.11 -29.11 11.13
C HIS A 204 3.38 -29.09 10.29
N CYS A 205 4.44 -29.75 10.75
CA CYS A 205 5.72 -29.89 10.04
C CYS A 205 6.26 -31.30 10.25
N GLY A 206 6.60 -32.01 9.17
CA GLY A 206 7.06 -33.41 9.29
C GLY A 206 6.05 -34.36 9.93
N GLY A 207 4.75 -34.01 9.96
CA GLY A 207 3.69 -34.79 10.61
C GLY A 207 3.47 -34.48 12.09
N GLU A 208 4.26 -33.58 12.69
CA GLU A 208 4.10 -33.13 14.08
C GLU A 208 3.45 -31.74 14.14
N GLN A 209 2.58 -31.53 15.13
CA GLN A 209 1.95 -30.23 15.37
C GLN A 209 2.92 -29.30 16.12
N HIS A 210 3.30 -28.19 15.48
CA HIS A 210 4.24 -27.20 16.00
C HIS A 210 3.56 -26.01 16.67
N GLY A 211 2.24 -25.86 16.54
CA GLY A 211 1.49 -24.77 17.18
C GLY A 211 0.24 -24.38 16.42
N PHE A 212 -0.09 -23.09 16.50
CA PHE A 212 -1.24 -22.49 15.83
C PHE A 212 -0.80 -21.29 15.00
N HIS A 213 -1.49 -21.08 13.87
CA HIS A 213 -1.32 -19.94 12.99
C HIS A 213 -2.58 -19.10 13.00
N TRP A 214 -2.43 -17.77 13.03
CA TRP A 214 -3.53 -16.82 13.10
C TRP A 214 -3.53 -15.89 11.90
N TRP A 215 -4.72 -15.63 11.36
CA TRP A 215 -4.94 -14.66 10.28
C TRP A 215 -6.35 -14.07 10.38
N ASN A 216 -6.72 -13.19 9.46
CA ASN A 216 -8.04 -12.56 9.45
C ASN A 216 -8.87 -13.01 8.26
N ARG A 217 -10.18 -13.13 8.46
CA ARG A 217 -11.16 -13.10 7.38
C ARG A 217 -11.96 -11.82 7.50
N LEU A 218 -11.83 -10.96 6.51
CA LEU A 218 -12.46 -9.64 6.46
C LEU A 218 -13.99 -9.77 6.35
N PRO A 219 -14.76 -8.70 6.66
CA PRO A 219 -16.23 -8.71 6.48
C PRO A 219 -16.68 -9.05 5.06
N SER A 220 -15.85 -8.80 4.06
CA SER A 220 -16.08 -9.18 2.65
C SER A 220 -15.95 -10.69 2.38
N GLY A 221 -15.43 -11.47 3.34
CA GLY A 221 -15.10 -12.88 3.19
C GLY A 221 -13.68 -13.15 2.68
N VAL A 222 -12.92 -12.12 2.30
CA VAL A 222 -11.51 -12.25 1.89
C VAL A 222 -10.64 -12.67 3.07
N GLU A 223 -9.78 -13.66 2.88
CA GLU A 223 -8.77 -14.04 3.86
C GLU A 223 -7.49 -13.22 3.67
N LEU A 224 -7.03 -12.61 4.75
CA LEU A 224 -5.83 -11.78 4.80
C LEU A 224 -4.83 -12.36 5.81
N ASP A 225 -3.73 -12.87 5.28
CA ASP A 225 -2.64 -13.47 6.05
C ASP A 225 -1.29 -12.82 5.68
N LEU A 226 -0.91 -11.79 6.43
CA LEU A 226 0.33 -11.05 6.23
C LEU A 226 1.57 -11.78 6.79
N THR A 227 1.37 -12.93 7.45
CA THR A 227 2.46 -13.69 8.09
C THR A 227 2.62 -15.09 7.51
N ARG A 228 1.94 -15.40 6.40
CA ARG A 228 2.01 -16.71 5.73
C ARG A 228 3.43 -17.09 5.31
N GLU A 229 4.24 -16.09 4.95
CA GLU A 229 5.62 -16.25 4.48
C GLU A 229 6.59 -16.81 5.54
N GLN A 230 6.15 -16.92 6.80
CA GLN A 230 6.96 -17.52 7.85
C GLN A 230 7.18 -19.03 7.65
N PHE A 231 6.30 -19.68 6.88
CA PHE A 231 6.35 -21.12 6.60
C PHE A 231 7.21 -21.40 5.36
N ARG A 232 8.50 -21.70 5.59
CA ARG A 232 9.49 -21.91 4.53
C ARG A 232 10.07 -23.33 4.48
N ASP A 233 9.87 -24.11 5.53
CA ASP A 233 10.54 -25.41 5.74
C ASP A 233 9.53 -26.57 5.68
N GLY A 234 8.51 -26.44 4.84
CA GLY A 234 7.49 -27.46 4.64
C GLY A 234 6.40 -27.50 5.72
N GLN A 235 6.26 -26.43 6.51
CA GLN A 235 5.11 -26.29 7.40
C GLN A 235 3.81 -26.17 6.60
N THR A 236 2.77 -26.81 7.08
CA THR A 236 1.41 -26.75 6.54
C THR A 236 0.46 -26.26 7.63
N VAL A 237 -0.56 -25.50 7.23
CA VAL A 237 -1.62 -25.07 8.16
C VAL A 237 -2.89 -25.82 7.83
N THR A 238 -3.43 -26.54 8.80
CA THR A 238 -4.65 -27.35 8.65
C THR A 238 -5.83 -26.69 9.36
N ALA A 239 -7.04 -27.17 9.03
CA ALA A 239 -8.32 -26.91 9.70
C ALA A 239 -8.48 -25.51 10.33
N ALA A 240 -9.00 -24.56 9.56
CA ALA A 240 -9.30 -23.21 10.05
C ALA A 240 -10.61 -23.20 10.85
N ARG A 241 -10.59 -22.60 12.06
CA ARG A 241 -11.81 -22.25 12.80
C ARG A 241 -11.84 -20.77 13.12
N VAL A 242 -13.05 -20.21 13.17
CA VAL A 242 -13.27 -18.84 13.64
C VAL A 242 -13.10 -18.79 15.15
N VAL A 243 -12.40 -17.78 15.63
CA VAL A 243 -12.23 -17.47 17.05
C VAL A 243 -12.80 -16.10 17.33
N LYS A 244 -13.65 -16.00 18.35
CA LYS A 244 -14.10 -14.71 18.84
C LYS A 244 -12.96 -14.07 19.64
N ARG A 245 -12.58 -12.84 19.28
CA ARG A 245 -11.62 -12.06 20.06
C ARG A 245 -12.15 -11.83 21.49
N PRO A 246 -11.39 -12.17 22.53
CA PRO A 246 -11.76 -11.82 23.90
C PRO A 246 -11.64 -10.31 24.09
N PRO A 247 -12.55 -9.66 24.84
CA PRO A 247 -12.47 -8.23 25.09
C PRO A 247 -11.34 -7.90 26.07
N GLY A 248 -10.65 -6.78 25.83
CA GLY A 248 -9.65 -6.25 26.75
C GLY A 248 -8.30 -6.99 26.69
N PRO A 249 -7.45 -6.82 27.73
CA PRO A 249 -6.09 -7.34 27.72
C PRO A 249 -6.04 -8.86 27.53
N LEU A 250 -5.16 -9.31 26.64
CA LEU A 250 -4.97 -10.72 26.39
C LEU A 250 -4.26 -11.42 27.57
N PRO A 251 -4.64 -12.66 27.89
CA PRO A 251 -3.99 -13.42 28.95
C PRO A 251 -2.54 -13.82 28.60
N ARG A 252 -2.17 -13.75 27.31
CA ARG A 252 -0.83 -14.03 26.82
C ARG A 252 -0.46 -12.96 25.81
N ARG A 253 0.83 -12.63 25.77
CA ARG A 253 1.46 -11.78 24.75
C ARG A 253 0.90 -10.36 24.63
N TRP A 254 0.31 -9.85 25.71
CA TRP A 254 -0.26 -8.51 25.72
C TRP A 254 0.81 -7.43 25.59
N GLU A 255 1.96 -7.60 26.26
CA GLU A 255 3.07 -6.66 26.22
C GLU A 255 3.70 -6.61 24.82
N GLU A 256 3.91 -7.76 24.19
CA GLU A 256 4.45 -7.87 22.83
C GLU A 256 3.48 -7.30 21.78
N TYR A 257 2.17 -7.49 21.97
CA TYR A 257 1.14 -6.86 21.15
C TYR A 257 1.16 -5.32 21.29
N LEU A 258 1.24 -4.79 22.51
CA LEU A 258 1.32 -3.34 22.73
C LEU A 258 2.62 -2.76 22.16
N LEU A 259 3.75 -3.46 22.30
CA LEU A 259 5.03 -3.05 21.73
C LEU A 259 4.99 -3.05 20.19
N LEU A 260 4.42 -4.08 19.57
CA LEU A 260 4.25 -4.10 18.12
C LEU A 260 3.32 -2.95 17.67
N ARG A 261 2.25 -2.68 18.41
CA ARG A 261 1.35 -1.55 18.13
C ARG A 261 2.05 -0.21 18.20
N GLU A 262 2.85 0.03 19.23
CA GLU A 262 3.65 1.26 19.36
C GLU A 262 4.53 1.48 18.12
N ARG A 263 5.27 0.45 17.69
CA ARG A 263 6.11 0.50 16.49
C ARG A 263 5.31 0.73 15.21
N VAL A 264 4.13 0.10 15.10
CA VAL A 264 3.25 0.32 13.94
C VAL A 264 2.71 1.76 13.95
N ILE A 265 2.35 2.30 15.11
CA ILE A 265 1.90 3.70 15.27
C ILE A 265 3.01 4.68 14.88
N GLU A 266 4.28 4.41 15.21
CA GLU A 266 5.40 5.26 14.75
C GLU A 266 5.46 5.40 13.22
N HIS A 267 4.99 4.38 12.49
CA HIS A 267 4.96 4.37 11.02
C HIS A 267 3.64 4.89 10.45
N LEU A 268 2.52 4.61 11.12
CA LEU A 268 1.16 4.90 10.64
C LEU A 268 0.54 6.19 11.20
N GLY A 269 1.16 6.76 12.24
CA GLY A 269 0.70 7.93 12.99
C GLY A 269 -0.32 7.63 14.09
N HIS A 270 -1.21 6.66 13.88
CA HIS A 270 -2.20 6.24 14.87
C HIS A 270 -2.65 4.79 14.61
N LEU A 271 -3.47 4.22 15.49
CA LEU A 271 -4.23 2.97 15.30
C LEU A 271 -5.56 3.10 16.04
N PRO A 272 -6.64 2.43 15.61
CA PRO A 272 -7.84 2.29 16.43
C PRO A 272 -7.51 1.68 17.80
N GLU A 273 -8.24 2.05 18.84
CA GLU A 273 -8.08 1.47 20.18
C GLU A 273 -8.22 -0.07 20.15
N PRO A 274 -7.48 -0.81 20.98
CA PRO A 274 -7.63 -2.26 21.09
C PRO A 274 -9.08 -2.67 21.39
N ALA A 275 -9.60 -3.64 20.63
CA ALA A 275 -10.94 -4.21 20.83
C ALA A 275 -11.10 -5.03 22.13
#